data_AF-A0A517M1F1-F1
#
_entry.id   AF-A0A517M1F1-F1
#
_cell.length_a   1.000
_cell.length_b   1.000
_cell.length_c   1.000
_cell.angle_alpha   90.00
_cell.angle_beta   90.00
_cell.angle_gamma   90.00
#
_symmetry.space_group_name_H-M   'P 1'
#
loop_
_entity.id
_entity.type
_entity.pdbx_description
1 polymer ?
#
loop_
_entity_poly.entity_id
_entity_poly.type
_entity_poly.pdbx_seq_one_letter_code
_entity_poly.pdbx_strand_id
1 'polypeptide(L)'
;MANVNQRKILTKYRRLIFAGFAIVAIVIACLIGGPRLNRRIVGEHQRNVIRELDRWADEYAVVTDRDSAIRSANMIGYISTHYTPCDGYRSDDATEQRLQVARQRSMTQIADALSEYTGIAVADPLDWPAEMSDNAAGPP
;
A
#
# COMPACT_ATOMS: atom_id res chain seq x y z
N MET A 1 -20.23 61.98 18.64
CA MET A 1 -19.50 60.81 19.20
C MET A 1 -20.02 59.44 18.75
N ALA A 2 -21.18 59.31 18.08
CA ALA A 2 -21.71 58.04 17.57
C ALA A 2 -20.85 57.36 16.46
N ASN A 3 -20.08 58.14 15.69
CA ASN A 3 -19.35 57.69 14.50
C ASN A 3 -18.14 56.78 14.82
N VAL A 4 -17.55 56.89 16.02
CA VAL A 4 -16.37 56.07 16.41
C VAL A 4 -16.78 54.68 16.89
N ASN A 5 -17.92 54.55 17.60
CA ASN A 5 -18.41 53.27 18.08
C ASN A 5 -18.98 52.40 16.95
N GLN A 6 -19.71 52.98 15.99
CA GLN A 6 -20.21 52.24 14.82
C GLN A 6 -19.08 51.69 13.95
N ARG A 7 -18.00 52.46 13.72
CA ARG A 7 -16.83 51.97 12.97
C ARG A 7 -16.15 50.79 13.65
N LYS A 8 -15.96 50.85 14.98
CA LYS A 8 -15.37 49.76 15.79
C LYS A 8 -16.22 48.50 15.74
N ILE A 9 -17.55 48.64 15.80
CA ILE A 9 -18.48 47.51 15.72
C ILE A 9 -18.42 46.89 14.31
N LEU A 10 -18.48 47.69 13.24
CA LEU A 10 -18.33 47.20 11.86
C LEU A 10 -16.98 46.49 11.62
N THR A 11 -15.88 46.98 12.22
CA THR A 11 -14.57 46.31 12.05
C THR A 11 -14.52 44.97 12.77
N LYS A 12 -15.17 44.84 13.94
CA LYS A 12 -15.30 43.57 14.66
C LYS A 12 -16.16 42.57 13.88
N TYR A 13 -17.31 42.98 13.35
CA TYR A 13 -18.16 42.12 12.52
C TYR A 13 -17.44 41.68 11.24
N ARG A 14 -16.73 42.60 10.55
CA ARG A 14 -15.90 42.24 9.39
C ARG A 14 -14.85 41.20 9.74
N ARG A 15 -14.12 41.36 10.85
CA ARG A 15 -13.13 40.38 11.31
C ARG A 15 -13.76 39.02 11.63
N LEU A 16 -14.93 39.01 12.27
CA LEU A 16 -15.66 37.76 12.56
C LEU A 16 -16.13 37.07 11.28
N ILE A 17 -16.60 37.83 10.30
CA ILE A 17 -16.99 37.29 8.98
C ILE A 17 -15.77 36.70 8.27
N PHE A 18 -14.64 37.41 8.24
CA PHE A 18 -13.40 36.87 7.66
C PHE A 18 -12.89 35.64 8.40
N ALA A 19 -12.94 35.63 9.74
CA ALA A 19 -12.56 34.46 10.53
C ALA A 19 -13.48 33.26 10.22
N GLY A 20 -14.79 33.48 10.10
CA GLY A 20 -15.75 32.46 9.70
C GLY A 20 -15.44 31.88 8.31
N PHE A 21 -15.20 32.74 7.32
CA PHE A 21 -14.80 32.30 5.97
C PHE A 21 -13.47 31.54 5.97
N ALA A 22 -12.49 31.97 6.76
CA ALA A 22 -11.21 31.28 6.88
C ALA A 22 -11.39 29.87 7.45
N ILE A 23 -12.21 29.70 8.49
CA ILE A 23 -12.51 28.39 9.06
C ILE A 23 -13.19 27.49 8.02
N VAL A 24 -14.20 28.00 7.31
CA VAL A 24 -14.89 27.24 6.25
C VAL A 24 -13.92 26.84 5.13
N ALA A 25 -13.05 27.75 4.69
CA ALA A 25 -12.05 27.47 3.68
C ALA A 25 -11.05 26.39 4.13
N ILE A 26 -10.61 26.41 5.39
CA ILE A 26 -9.73 25.39 5.96
C ILE A 26 -10.43 24.02 5.99
N VAL A 27 -11.68 23.96 6.46
CA VAL A 27 -12.46 22.71 6.49
C VAL A 27 -12.59 22.13 5.07
N ILE A 28 -12.96 22.96 4.09
CA ILE A 28 -13.05 22.54 2.69
C ILE A 28 -11.68 22.05 2.17
N ALA A 29 -10.59 22.76 2.48
CA ALA A 29 -9.25 22.36 2.09
C ALA A 29 -8.84 21.01 2.71
N CYS A 30 -9.20 20.74 3.97
CA CYS A 30 -8.94 19.45 4.61
C CYS A 30 -9.76 18.32 3.98
N LEU A 31 -11.06 18.52 3.74
CA LEU A 31 -11.95 17.51 3.15
C LEU A 31 -11.54 17.15 1.72
N ILE A 32 -11.05 18.13 0.96
CA ILE A 32 -10.70 17.96 -0.45
C ILE A 32 -9.22 17.56 -0.62
N GLY A 33 -8.32 18.11 0.21
CA GLY A 33 -6.89 17.90 0.14
C GLY A 33 -6.42 16.61 0.83
N GLY A 34 -7.03 16.25 1.96
CA GLY A 34 -6.66 15.07 2.75
C GLY A 34 -6.71 13.77 1.94
N PRO A 35 -7.84 13.42 1.29
CA PRO A 35 -7.95 12.21 0.49
C PRO A 35 -6.97 12.16 -0.69
N ARG A 36 -6.68 13.32 -1.31
CA ARG A 36 -5.72 13.40 -2.42
C ARG A 36 -4.29 13.19 -1.96
N LEU A 37 -3.92 13.75 -0.81
CA LEU A 37 -2.60 13.53 -0.23
C LEU A 37 -2.43 12.07 0.16
N ASN A 38 -3.46 11.46 0.77
CA ASN A 38 -3.43 10.04 1.13
C ASN A 38 -3.21 9.15 -0.09
N ARG A 39 -3.97 9.35 -1.18
CA ARG A 39 -3.80 8.58 -2.43
C ARG A 39 -2.38 8.70 -3.02
N ARG A 40 -1.75 9.87 -2.91
CA ARG A 40 -0.36 10.07 -3.37
C ARG A 40 0.63 9.30 -2.51
N ILE A 41 0.51 9.39 -1.19
CA ILE A 41 1.39 8.67 -0.25
C ILE A 41 1.24 7.16 -0.45
N VAL A 42 0.00 6.66 -0.57
CA VAL A 42 -0.26 5.24 -0.86
C VAL A 42 0.33 4.85 -2.22
N GLY A 43 0.17 5.67 -3.26
CA GLY A 43 0.74 5.40 -4.58
C GLY A 43 2.27 5.34 -4.58
N GLU A 44 2.95 6.22 -3.84
CA GLU A 44 4.40 6.16 -3.68
C GLU A 44 4.84 4.90 -2.94
N HIS A 45 4.15 4.54 -1.87
CA HIS A 45 4.42 3.32 -1.12
C HIS A 45 4.20 2.07 -1.99
N GLN A 46 3.09 1.98 -2.74
CA GLN A 46 2.83 0.86 -3.65
C GLN A 46 3.90 0.75 -4.76
N ARG A 47 4.43 1.87 -5.26
CA ARG A 47 5.57 1.85 -6.20
C ARG A 47 6.86 1.34 -5.55
N ASN A 48 7.06 1.60 -4.27
CA ASN A 48 8.18 1.02 -3.54
C ASN A 48 7.99 -0.49 -3.35
N VAL A 49 6.78 -0.93 -2.96
CA VAL A 49 6.43 -2.35 -2.84
C VAL A 49 6.64 -3.09 -4.15
N ILE A 50 6.29 -2.51 -5.31
CA ILE A 50 6.58 -3.11 -6.62
C ILE A 50 8.08 -3.42 -6.79
N ARG A 51 8.96 -2.47 -6.42
CA ARG A 51 10.41 -2.70 -6.50
C ARG A 51 10.89 -3.75 -5.50
N GLU A 52 10.27 -3.81 -4.33
CA GLU A 52 10.59 -4.83 -3.33
C GLU A 52 10.15 -6.22 -3.79
N LEU A 53 8.99 -6.33 -4.46
CA LEU A 53 8.53 -7.58 -5.07
C LEU A 53 9.48 -8.07 -6.16
N ASP A 54 9.98 -7.18 -7.02
CA ASP A 54 10.99 -7.53 -8.02
C ASP A 54 12.28 -8.03 -7.34
N ARG A 55 12.75 -7.33 -6.30
CA ARG A 55 13.95 -7.74 -5.53
C ARG A 55 13.77 -9.09 -4.84
N TRP A 56 12.60 -9.34 -4.22
CA TRP A 56 12.32 -10.62 -3.58
C TRP A 56 12.21 -11.75 -4.61
N ALA A 57 11.67 -11.48 -5.80
CA ALA A 57 11.66 -12.48 -6.87
C ALA A 57 13.09 -12.88 -7.25
N ASP A 58 13.99 -11.92 -7.40
CA ASP A 58 15.39 -12.20 -7.73
C ASP A 58 16.13 -12.95 -6.59
N GLU A 59 15.87 -12.59 -5.34
CA GLU A 59 16.51 -13.22 -4.16
C GLU A 59 15.99 -14.64 -3.91
N TYR A 60 14.66 -14.84 -3.97
CA TYR A 60 14.02 -16.09 -3.59
C TYR A 60 13.77 -17.04 -4.78
N ALA A 61 14.08 -16.63 -6.01
CA ALA A 61 14.15 -17.55 -7.16
C ALA A 61 15.48 -18.31 -7.27
N VAL A 62 16.42 -18.10 -6.35
CA VAL A 62 17.67 -18.88 -6.27
C VAL A 62 17.49 -20.02 -5.27
N VAL A 63 17.06 -21.18 -5.77
CA VAL A 63 16.80 -22.37 -4.94
C VAL A 63 17.84 -23.45 -5.23
N THR A 64 18.74 -23.69 -4.28
CA THR A 64 19.87 -24.62 -4.43
C THR A 64 19.85 -25.77 -3.42
N ASP A 65 19.11 -25.60 -2.34
CA ASP A 65 19.05 -26.51 -1.20
C ASP A 65 17.69 -26.42 -0.48
N ARG A 66 17.48 -27.34 0.46
CA ARG A 66 16.22 -27.43 1.20
C ARG A 66 15.88 -26.14 1.95
N ASP A 67 16.86 -25.45 2.53
CA ASP A 67 16.60 -24.25 3.32
C ASP A 67 16.20 -23.08 2.41
N SER A 68 16.86 -22.94 1.26
CA SER A 68 16.45 -21.99 0.22
C SER A 68 15.04 -22.28 -0.28
N ALA A 69 14.68 -23.56 -0.50
CA ALA A 69 13.34 -23.94 -0.95
C ALA A 69 12.26 -23.58 0.08
N ILE A 70 12.50 -23.83 1.36
CA ILE A 70 11.55 -23.45 2.44
C ILE A 70 11.38 -21.93 2.48
N ARG A 71 12.48 -21.17 2.41
CA ARG A 71 12.42 -19.70 2.40
C ARG A 71 11.63 -19.17 1.21
N SER A 72 11.83 -19.73 0.03
CA SER A 72 11.11 -19.38 -1.20
C SER A 72 9.62 -19.68 -1.09
N ALA A 73 9.24 -20.84 -0.57
CA ALA A 73 7.84 -21.19 -0.33
C ALA A 73 7.16 -20.24 0.67
N ASN A 74 7.86 -19.90 1.76
CA ASN A 74 7.38 -18.92 2.75
C ASN A 74 7.20 -17.53 2.12
N MET A 75 8.10 -17.13 1.22
CA MET A 75 8.00 -15.84 0.54
C MET A 75 6.79 -15.78 -0.38
N ILE A 76 6.45 -16.86 -1.10
CA ILE A 76 5.19 -16.92 -1.87
C ILE A 76 3.98 -16.72 -0.93
N GLY A 77 3.96 -17.40 0.22
CA GLY A 77 2.89 -17.24 1.21
C GLY A 77 2.80 -15.82 1.80
N TYR A 78 3.94 -15.16 2.01
CA TYR A 78 3.97 -13.77 2.45
C TYR A 78 3.38 -12.82 1.38
N ILE A 79 3.81 -12.97 0.12
CA ILE A 79 3.33 -12.16 -1.00
C ILE A 79 1.84 -12.43 -1.28
N SER A 80 1.36 -13.66 -1.10
CA SER A 80 -0.05 -14.01 -1.34
C SER A 80 -1.00 -13.30 -0.37
N THR A 81 -0.55 -12.92 0.82
CA THR A 81 -1.39 -12.32 1.87
C THR A 81 -1.24 -10.81 2.00
N HIS A 82 -0.13 -10.24 1.53
CA HIS A 82 0.19 -8.83 1.76
C HIS A 82 -0.03 -7.95 0.50
N TYR A 83 -0.32 -6.66 0.76
CA TYR A 83 -0.39 -5.58 -0.24
C TYR A 83 -1.54 -5.65 -1.25
N THR A 84 -2.64 -6.34 -0.93
CA THR A 84 -3.89 -6.24 -1.69
C THR A 84 -4.56 -4.88 -1.47
N PRO A 85 -4.99 -4.16 -2.54
CA PRO A 85 -5.73 -2.90 -2.38
C PRO A 85 -6.99 -3.08 -1.52
N CYS A 86 -7.12 -2.27 -0.48
CA CYS A 86 -8.27 -2.24 0.43
C CYS A 86 -8.64 -0.81 0.80
N ASP A 87 -9.79 -0.59 1.42
CA ASP A 87 -10.21 0.75 1.84
C ASP A 87 -9.17 1.38 2.78
N GLY A 88 -8.72 2.59 2.43
CA GLY A 88 -7.61 3.27 3.11
C GLY A 88 -6.22 3.00 2.51
N TYR A 89 -6.07 1.94 1.71
CA TYR A 89 -4.85 1.56 0.99
C TYR A 89 -5.09 1.54 -0.54
N ARG A 90 -5.82 2.54 -1.03
CA ARG A 90 -6.09 2.74 -2.46
C ARG A 90 -5.30 3.89 -3.03
N SER A 91 -4.77 3.73 -4.24
CA SER A 91 -4.06 4.77 -4.97
C SER A 91 -4.80 5.09 -6.27
N ASP A 92 -4.08 5.17 -7.39
CA ASP A 92 -4.65 5.23 -8.74
C ASP A 92 -4.70 3.83 -9.37
N ASP A 93 -5.71 3.60 -10.21
CA ASP A 93 -5.97 2.29 -10.83
C ASP A 93 -4.76 1.73 -11.58
N ALA A 94 -3.95 2.59 -12.20
CA ALA A 94 -2.75 2.18 -12.93
C ALA A 94 -1.66 1.65 -11.98
N THR A 95 -1.48 2.28 -10.82
CA THR A 95 -0.53 1.82 -9.80
C THR A 95 -1.02 0.52 -9.14
N GLU A 96 -2.32 0.42 -8.83
CA GLU A 96 -2.93 -0.81 -8.28
C GLU A 96 -2.81 -1.99 -9.26
N GLN A 97 -3.06 -1.76 -10.55
CA GLN A 97 -2.90 -2.78 -11.58
C GLN A 97 -1.43 -3.22 -11.71
N ARG A 98 -0.49 -2.28 -11.69
CA ARG A 98 0.94 -2.60 -11.74
C ARG A 98 1.39 -3.40 -10.51
N LEU A 99 0.84 -3.09 -9.34
CA LEU A 99 1.10 -3.84 -8.12
C LEU A 99 0.60 -5.27 -8.24
N GLN A 100 -0.61 -5.48 -8.74
CA GLN A 100 -1.17 -6.81 -8.96
C GLN A 100 -0.33 -7.63 -9.96
N VAL A 101 0.10 -7.02 -11.07
CA VAL A 101 0.97 -7.66 -12.07
C VAL A 101 2.34 -8.02 -11.47
N ALA A 102 2.96 -7.11 -10.73
CA ALA A 102 4.24 -7.37 -10.08
C ALA A 102 4.12 -8.51 -9.07
N ARG A 103 3.04 -8.49 -8.26
CA ARG A 103 2.74 -9.54 -7.27
C ARG A 103 2.64 -10.92 -7.93
N GLN A 104 1.83 -11.03 -8.98
CA GLN A 104 1.68 -12.29 -9.71
C GLN A 104 3.01 -12.74 -10.32
N ARG A 105 3.70 -11.84 -11.05
CA ARG A 105 4.99 -12.15 -11.69
C ARG A 105 6.03 -12.65 -10.68
N SER A 106 6.20 -11.96 -9.56
CA SER A 106 7.19 -12.33 -8.53
C SER A 106 6.89 -13.69 -7.94
N MET A 107 5.62 -13.98 -7.62
CA MET A 107 5.23 -15.28 -7.10
C MET A 107 5.44 -16.41 -8.13
N THR A 108 5.10 -16.18 -9.40
CA THR A 108 5.35 -17.13 -10.49
C THR A 108 6.84 -17.42 -10.64
N GLN A 109 7.70 -16.39 -10.65
CA GLN A 109 9.14 -16.58 -10.76
C GLN A 109 9.72 -17.44 -9.62
N ILE A 110 9.26 -17.23 -8.39
CA ILE A 110 9.69 -18.04 -7.23
C ILE A 110 9.12 -19.47 -7.33
N ALA A 111 7.87 -19.63 -7.76
CA ALA A 111 7.23 -20.94 -7.92
C ALA A 111 7.88 -21.78 -9.03
N ASP A 112 8.31 -21.14 -10.12
CA ASP A 112 9.02 -21.81 -11.21
C ASP A 112 10.37 -22.35 -10.73
N ALA A 113 11.14 -21.54 -9.98
CA ALA A 113 12.41 -21.97 -9.39
C ALA A 113 12.25 -23.12 -8.39
N LEU A 114 11.18 -23.09 -7.58
CA LEU A 114 10.83 -24.19 -6.70
C LEU A 114 10.45 -25.46 -7.47
N SER A 115 9.70 -25.31 -8.57
CA SER A 115 9.31 -26.44 -9.41
C SER A 115 10.53 -27.07 -10.07
N GLU A 116 11.49 -26.26 -10.53
CA GLU A 116 12.74 -26.72 -11.11
C GLU A 116 13.59 -27.49 -10.08
N TYR A 117 13.73 -26.95 -8.86
CA TYR A 117 14.50 -27.60 -7.79
C TYR A 117 13.87 -28.91 -7.32
N THR A 118 12.54 -28.94 -7.12
CA THR A 118 11.84 -30.09 -6.54
C THR A 118 11.45 -31.15 -7.57
N GLY A 119 11.39 -30.79 -8.86
CA GLY A 119 10.86 -31.64 -9.92
C GLY A 119 9.34 -31.83 -9.87
N ILE A 120 8.63 -31.07 -9.02
CA ILE A 120 7.18 -31.14 -8.83
C ILE A 120 6.60 -29.80 -9.27
N ALA A 121 5.59 -29.82 -10.13
CA ALA A 121 4.87 -28.61 -10.51
C ALA A 121 4.20 -27.99 -9.28
N VAL A 122 4.61 -26.78 -8.94
CA VAL A 122 3.95 -25.96 -7.91
C VAL A 122 2.60 -25.48 -8.46
N ALA A 123 1.58 -25.44 -7.59
CA ALA A 123 0.24 -24.94 -7.96
C ALA A 123 0.28 -23.47 -8.40
N ASP A 124 -0.79 -22.99 -9.05
CA ASP A 124 -0.89 -21.57 -9.42
C ASP A 124 -0.61 -20.71 -8.18
N PRO A 125 0.39 -19.81 -8.20
CA PRO A 125 0.70 -19.01 -7.04
C PRO A 125 -0.47 -18.13 -6.56
N LEU A 126 -1.45 -17.81 -7.41
CA LEU A 126 -2.67 -17.12 -6.99
C LEU A 126 -3.59 -17.99 -6.11
N ASP A 127 -3.46 -19.31 -6.21
CA ASP A 127 -4.16 -20.30 -5.40
C ASP A 127 -3.31 -20.77 -4.20
N TRP A 128 -2.19 -20.09 -3.92
CA TRP A 128 -1.30 -20.46 -2.82
C TRP A 128 -2.04 -20.38 -1.47
N PRO A 129 -2.10 -21.48 -0.69
CA PRO A 129 -2.83 -21.49 0.56
C PRO A 129 -2.19 -20.52 1.56
N ALA A 130 -2.98 -19.55 2.02
CA ALA A 130 -2.56 -18.56 3.02
C ALA A 130 -2.04 -19.22 4.32
N GLU A 131 -2.53 -20.42 4.62
CA GLU A 131 -2.21 -21.23 5.81
C GLU A 131 -0.75 -21.71 5.87
N MET A 132 0.00 -21.74 4.75
CA MET A 132 1.42 -22.10 4.79
C MET A 132 2.30 -21.05 5.48
N SER A 133 1.81 -19.80 5.61
CA SER A 133 2.55 -18.71 6.27
C SER A 133 2.64 -18.86 7.79
N ASP A 134 1.72 -19.63 8.41
CA ASP A 134 1.68 -19.82 9.88
C ASP A 134 2.76 -20.78 10.41
N ASN A 135 3.44 -21.53 9.52
CA ASN A 135 4.57 -22.39 9.90
C ASN A 135 5.87 -21.60 10.16
N ALA A 136 5.83 -20.25 10.06
CA ALA A 136 6.90 -19.35 10.49
C ALA A 136 6.89 -19.07 12.01
N ALA A 137 5.84 -19.50 12.73
CA ALA A 137 5.93 -19.69 14.17
C ALA A 137 6.77 -20.95 14.43
N GLY A 138 7.94 -20.78 15.05
CA GLY A 138 8.90 -21.85 15.33
C GLY A 138 8.32 -23.03 16.14
N PRO A 139 9.14 -24.07 16.39
CA PRO A 139 8.68 -25.29 17.08
C PRO A 139 8.15 -24.97 18.50
N PRO A 140 7.33 -25.86 19.10
CA PRO A 140 6.74 -25.66 20.42
C PRO A 140 7.77 -25.36 21.52
#